data_AF-A0A524HQG4-F1
#
_entry.id   AF-A0A524HQG4-F1
#
_cell.length_a   1.000
_cell.length_b   1.000
_cell.length_c   1.000
_cell.angle_alpha   90.00
_cell.angle_beta   90.00
_cell.angle_gamma   90.00
#
_symmetry.space_group_name_H-M   'P 1'
#
loop_
_entity.id
_entity.type
_entity.pdbx_description
1 polymer ?
#
loop_
_entity_poly.entity_id
_entity_poly.type
_entity_poly.pdbx_seq_one_letter_code
_entity_poly.pdbx_strand_id
1 'polypeptide(L)' 'GELAGPPEDCGGIPGYYDCIKALRERDNSEDRLTWLGRWRPDRFDPARVKFWSPLRRLKIALED' A
#
# COMPACT_ATOMS: atom_id res chain seq x y z
N GLY A 1 3.38 -13.33 -2.29
CA GLY A 1 2.17 -12.50 -2.35
C GLY A 1 1.72 -12.38 -3.79
N GLU A 2 0.49 -11.94 -4.03
CA GLU A 2 -0.12 -11.94 -5.37
C GLU A 2 -0.85 -10.61 -5.68
N LEU A 3 -1.46 -9.98 -4.67
CA LEU A 3 -2.17 -8.71 -4.79
C LEU A 3 -1.41 -7.57 -4.09
N ALA A 4 -1.71 -6.32 -4.46
CA ALA A 4 -1.20 -5.18 -3.73
C ALA A 4 -1.79 -5.15 -2.31
N GLY A 5 -0.96 -4.79 -1.33
CA GLY A 5 -1.48 -4.43 -0.02
C GLY A 5 -2.43 -3.23 -0.12
N PRO A 6 -3.35 -3.05 0.85
CA PRO A 6 -4.13 -1.83 0.97
C PRO A 6 -3.21 -0.60 0.99
N PRO A 7 -3.58 0.52 0.36
CA PRO A 7 -2.83 1.75 0.49
C PRO A 7 -2.69 2.15 1.96
N GLU A 8 -1.56 2.76 2.31
CA GLU A 8 -1.36 3.34 3.63
C GLU A 8 -2.45 4.38 3.91
N ASP A 9 -2.92 4.45 5.15
CA ASP A 9 -3.97 5.38 5.59
C ASP A 9 -5.29 5.32 4.80
N CYS A 10 -5.57 4.21 4.10
CA CYS A 10 -6.81 4.04 3.34
C CYS A 10 -8.09 3.92 4.19
N GLY A 11 -8.03 4.06 5.52
CA GLY A 11 -9.22 3.95 6.39
C GLY A 11 -9.63 2.50 6.71
N GLY A 12 -8.68 1.56 6.67
CA GLY A 12 -8.92 0.17 7.01
C GLY A 12 -9.78 -0.57 5.99
N ILE A 13 -10.53 -1.58 6.44
CA ILE A 13 -11.35 -2.43 5.54
C ILE A 13 -12.40 -1.61 4.76
N PRO A 14 -13.20 -0.73 5.39
CA PRO A 14 -14.21 0.04 4.66
C PRO A 14 -13.58 0.93 3.58
N GLY A 15 -12.56 1.71 3.94
CA GLY A 15 -11.95 2.62 2.98
C GLY A 15 -11.12 1.90 1.90
N TYR A 16 -10.60 0.69 2.16
CA TYR A 16 -10.07 -0.18 1.10
C TYR A 16 -11.14 -0.53 0.06
N TYR A 17 -12.35 -0.90 0.47
CA TYR A 17 -13.44 -1.18 -0.47
C TYR A 17 -13.87 0.07 -1.25
N ASP A 18 -13.85 1.25 -0.62
CA ASP A 18 -14.10 2.50 -1.32
C ASP A 18 -13.03 2.77 -2.40
N CYS A 19 -11.76 2.44 -2.13
CA CYS A 19 -10.69 2.51 -3.12
C CYS A 19 -10.92 1.57 -4.30
N ILE A 20 -11.34 0.33 -4.04
CA ILE A 20 -11.68 -0.66 -5.08
C ILE A 20 -12.87 -0.16 -5.91
N LYS A 21 -13.91 0.36 -5.25
CA LYS A 21 -15.10 0.92 -5.91
C LYS A 21 -14.72 2.09 -6.82
N ALA A 22 -13.92 3.03 -6.32
CA ALA A 22 -13.43 4.17 -7.08
C ALA A 22 -12.73 3.75 -8.38
N LEU A 23 -11.82 2.77 -8.31
CA LEU A 23 -11.14 2.25 -9.50
C LEU A 23 -12.09 1.58 -10.50
N ARG A 24 -13.04 0.78 -10.00
CA ARG A 24 -14.00 0.04 -10.83
C ARG A 24 -14.98 0.98 -11.54
N GLU A 25 -15.49 1.97 -10.81
CA GLU A 25 -16.53 2.89 -11.29
C GLU A 25 -15.94 4.14 -11.95
N ARG A 26 -14.61 4.30 -11.89
CA ARG A 26 -13.90 5.52 -12.29
C ARG A 26 -14.41 6.75 -11.53
N ASP A 27 -14.82 6.55 -10.29
CA ASP A 27 -15.30 7.60 -9.39
C ASP A 27 -14.12 8.32 -8.74
N ASN A 28 -13.99 9.62 -9.02
CA ASN A 28 -13.00 10.49 -8.41
C ASN A 28 -13.63 11.44 -7.39
N SER A 29 -14.74 11.04 -6.76
CA SER A 29 -15.25 11.71 -5.57
C SER A 29 -14.14 11.86 -4.53
N GLU A 30 -14.09 13.02 -3.88
CA GLU A 30 -13.06 13.34 -2.88
C GLU A 30 -11.61 13.20 -3.38
N ASP A 31 -11.37 13.38 -4.69
CA ASP A 31 -10.07 13.22 -5.32
C ASP A 31 -9.44 11.83 -5.14
N ARG A 32 -10.28 10.80 -4.94
CA ARG A 32 -9.86 9.45 -4.57
C ARG A 32 -8.96 8.77 -5.61
N LEU A 33 -9.21 8.93 -6.91
CA LEU A 33 -8.32 8.37 -7.96
C LEU A 33 -6.98 9.11 -8.00
N THR A 34 -7.00 10.43 -7.78
CA THR A 34 -5.78 11.24 -7.66
C THR A 34 -4.95 10.76 -6.48
N TRP A 35 -5.58 10.57 -5.32
CA TRP A 35 -4.93 10.06 -4.11
C TRP A 35 -4.36 8.64 -4.30
N LEU A 36 -5.10 7.73 -4.94
CA LEU A 36 -4.65 6.38 -5.26
C LEU A 36 -3.46 6.33 -6.24
N GLY A 37 -3.37 7.33 -7.14
CA GLY A 37 -2.28 7.46 -8.10
C GLY A 37 -1.99 6.19 -8.89
N ARG A 38 -0.79 5.63 -8.69
CA ARG A 38 -0.30 4.43 -9.40
C ARG A 38 -0.62 3.11 -8.71
N TRP A 39 -1.28 3.14 -7.55
CA TRP A 39 -1.67 1.91 -6.86
C TRP A 39 -2.62 1.09 -7.73
N ARG A 40 -2.40 -0.22 -7.79
CA ARG A 40 -3.20 -1.16 -8.57
C ARG A 40 -3.45 -2.40 -7.71
N PRO A 41 -4.70 -2.72 -7.35
CA PRO A 41 -5.01 -3.79 -6.40
C PRO A 41 -4.53 -5.16 -6.88
N ASP A 42 -4.50 -5.36 -8.19
CA ASP A 42 -4.13 -6.59 -8.89
C ASP A 42 -2.63 -6.74 -9.17
N ARG A 43 -1.78 -5.82 -8.69
CA ARG A 43 -0.34 -5.83 -8.98
C ARG A 43 0.51 -6.02 -7.74
N PHE A 44 1.27 -7.11 -7.74
CA PHE A 44 2.37 -7.35 -6.81
C PHE A 44 3.63 -7.81 -7.55
N ASP A 45 4.78 -7.28 -7.17
CA ASP A 45 6.08 -7.67 -7.73
C ASP A 45 7.05 -8.00 -6.57
N PRO A 46 7.36 -9.29 -6.33
CA PRO A 46 8.25 -9.68 -5.24
C PRO A 46 9.67 -9.15 -5.42
N ALA A 47 10.13 -8.91 -6.66
CA ALA A 47 11.49 -8.40 -6.92
C ALA A 47 11.66 -6.94 -6.47
N ARG A 48 10.56 -6.22 -6.24
CA ARG A 48 10.55 -4.85 -5.70
C ARG A 48 10.61 -4.78 -4.19
N VAL A 49 10.38 -5.89 -3.48
CA VAL A 49 10.40 -5.91 -2.01
C VAL A 49 11.84 -5.83 -1.52
N LYS A 50 12.13 -4.84 -0.67
CA LYS A 50 13.45 -4.64 -0.07
C LYS A 50 13.34 -4.76 1.45
N PHE A 51 14.04 -5.74 2.00
CA PHE A 51 14.12 -5.92 3.45
C PHE A 51 15.24 -5.07 4.03
N TRP A 52 15.00 -4.54 5.23
CA TRP A 52 16.04 -3.86 6.00
C TRP A 52 17.10 -4.85 6.47
N SER A 53 18.36 -4.42 6.57
CA SER A 53 19.44 -5.28 7.06
C SER A 53 19.17 -5.66 8.52
N PRO A 54 19.00 -6.96 8.85
CA PRO A 54 18.71 -7.38 10.21
C PRO A 54 19.85 -7.02 11.18
N LEU A 55 21.10 -7.15 10.75
CA LEU A 55 22.28 -6.77 11.54
C LEU A 55 22.29 -5.27 11.87
N ARG A 56 21.97 -4.41 10.89
CA ARG A 56 21.88 -2.96 11.15
C ARG A 56 20.74 -2.64 12.12
N ARG A 57 19.57 -3.27 11.93
CA ARG A 57 18.42 -3.08 12.82
C ARG A 57 18.72 -3.52 14.26
N LEU A 58 19.42 -4.65 14.43
CA LEU A 58 19.82 -5.15 15.74
C LEU A 58 20.83 -4.21 16.40
N LYS A 59 21.83 -3.74 15.64
CA LYS A 59 22.84 -2.80 16.16
C LYS A 59 22.18 -1.53 16.72
N ILE A 60 21.28 -0.91 15.97
CA ILE A 60 20.53 0.28 16.43
C ILE A 60 19.79 -0.01 17.74
N ALA A 61 19.07 -1.14 17.80
CA ALA A 61 18.27 -1.50 18.97
C ALA A 61 19.09 -1.85 20.23
N LEU A 62 20.39 -2.05 20.11
CA LEU A 62 21.31 -2.34 21.22
C LEU A 62 22.17 -1.11 21.61
N GLU A 63 22.20 -0.08 20.77
CA GLU A 63 22.91 1.18 21.01
C GLU A 63 22.00 2.24 21.67
N ASP A 64 20.68 1.99 21.72
CA ASP A 64 19.67 2.72 22.52
C ASP A 64 19.52 2.11 23.93
#